data_AF-A0A1H3PVT7-F1
#
_entry.id   AF-A0A1H3PVT7-F1
#
_cell.length_a   1.000
_cell.length_b   1.000
_cell.length_c   1.000
_cell.angle_alpha   90.00
_cell.angle_beta   90.00
_cell.angle_gamma   90.00
#
_symmetry.space_group_name_H-M   'P 1'
#
loop_
_entity.id
_entity.type
_entity.pdbx_description
1 polymer ?
#
loop_
_entity_poly.entity_id
_entity_poly.type
_entity_poly.pdbx_seq_one_letter_code
_entity_poly.pdbx_strand_id
1 'polypeptide(L)'
;MFSIKRENEIKLGDKKVRIEKITPKKWRELFEVVDILPNIIIKLVQVPSDQFVTYFLSALEFGMDEVIEVTSKLTGIEKEYLEDHVGLDEIIEYFRRMVEKNNLVDTAKNIKSLLPISKETE
;
A
#
# COMPACT_ATOMS: atom_id res chain seq x y z
N MET A 1 -8.72 30.15 3.28
CA MET A 1 -8.57 28.78 2.72
C MET A 1 -8.31 27.84 3.90
N PHE A 2 -9.34 27.17 4.40
CA PHE A 2 -9.21 26.27 5.54
C PHE A 2 -8.52 25.00 5.06
N SER A 3 -7.22 24.89 5.34
CA SER A 3 -6.48 23.64 5.15
C SER A 3 -6.97 22.69 6.22
N ILE A 4 -7.89 21.79 5.86
CA ILE A 4 -8.24 20.64 6.68
C ILE A 4 -6.94 19.85 6.84
N LYS A 5 -6.25 20.03 7.97
CA LYS A 5 -5.20 19.11 8.41
C LYS A 5 -5.90 17.76 8.57
N ARG A 6 -5.87 16.91 7.53
CA ARG A 6 -6.25 15.51 7.69
C ARG A 6 -5.32 14.98 8.78
N GLU A 7 -5.88 14.65 9.94
CA GLU A 7 -5.11 14.17 11.09
C GLU A 7 -4.22 13.04 10.61
N ASN A 8 -2.90 13.11 10.78
CA ASN A 8 -1.96 12.10 10.28
C ASN A 8 -2.09 10.76 11.03
N GLU A 9 -3.20 10.52 11.72
CA GLU A 9 -3.46 9.37 12.57
C GLU A 9 -4.73 8.67 12.09
N ILE A 10 -4.75 7.35 12.22
CA ILE A 10 -5.90 6.48 12.00
C ILE A 10 -5.94 5.46 13.13
N LYS A 11 -7.10 4.87 13.39
CA LYS A 11 -7.22 3.70 14.25
C LYS A 11 -7.15 2.43 13.42
N LEU A 12 -6.46 1.43 13.93
CA LEU A 12 -6.54 0.05 13.51
C LEU A 12 -6.98 -0.73 14.75
N GLY A 13 -8.27 -1.08 14.81
CA GLY A 13 -8.89 -1.55 16.06
C GLY A 13 -8.80 -0.47 17.14
N ASP A 14 -8.26 -0.81 18.31
CA ASP A 14 -8.06 0.14 19.40
C ASP A 14 -6.72 0.90 19.34
N LYS A 15 -5.82 0.52 18.43
CA LYS A 15 -4.49 1.11 18.32
C LYS A 15 -4.51 2.33 17.41
N LYS A 16 -3.96 3.45 17.89
CA LYS A 16 -3.71 4.65 17.08
C LYS A 16 -2.40 4.50 16.31
N VAL A 17 -2.46 4.74 15.02
CA VAL A 17 -1.36 4.58 14.08
C VAL A 17 -1.13 5.88 13.32
N ARG A 18 0.13 6.26 13.13
CA ARG A 18 0.50 7.37 12.27
C ARG A 18 0.68 6.93 10.83
N ILE A 19 0.13 7.69 9.90
CA ILE A 19 0.44 7.57 8.48
C ILE A 19 1.84 8.18 8.29
N GLU A 20 2.86 7.37 8.06
CA GLU A 20 4.24 7.81 7.95
C GLU A 20 4.71 7.96 6.49
N LYS A 21 5.79 8.73 6.29
CA LYS A 21 6.49 8.70 5.01
C LYS A 21 7.28 7.40 4.90
N ILE A 22 7.20 6.76 3.74
CA ILE A 22 8.03 5.61 3.40
C ILE A 22 9.39 6.15 2.97
N THR A 23 10.34 6.13 3.90
CA THR A 23 11.73 6.52 3.64
C THR A 23 12.45 5.42 2.87
N PRO A 24 13.62 5.68 2.27
CA PRO A 24 14.43 4.64 1.64
C PRO A 24 14.81 3.47 2.58
N LYS A 25 14.87 3.72 3.90
CA LYS A 25 15.06 2.67 4.91
C LYS A 25 13.82 1.77 5.01
N LYS A 26 12.65 2.38 5.25
CA LYS A 26 11.37 1.67 5.39
C LYS A 26 10.97 0.96 4.07
N TRP A 27 11.35 1.54 2.94
CA TRP A 27 11.20 0.90 1.62
C TRP A 27 12.00 -0.41 1.53
N ARG A 28 13.27 -0.41 1.97
CA ARG A 28 14.08 -1.65 1.99
C ARG A 28 13.48 -2.70 2.92
N GLU A 29 13.10 -2.29 4.12
CA GLU A 29 12.47 -3.18 5.12
C GLU A 29 11.18 -3.82 4.59
N LEU A 30 10.39 -3.12 3.76
CA LEU A 30 9.21 -3.69 3.11
C LEU A 30 9.57 -4.73 2.03
N PHE A 31 10.61 -4.46 1.25
CA PHE A 31 11.05 -5.34 0.16
C PHE A 31 11.73 -6.61 0.66
N GLU A 32 12.37 -6.56 1.84
CA GLU A 32 12.96 -7.73 2.49
C GLU A 32 11.92 -8.74 2.97
N VAL A 33 10.67 -8.29 3.13
CA VAL A 33 9.62 -9.06 3.80
C VAL A 33 8.60 -9.59 2.80
N VAL A 34 8.44 -8.95 1.65
CA VAL A 34 7.46 -9.40 0.65
C VAL A 34 8.08 -9.52 -0.72
N ASP A 35 8.46 -10.74 -1.07
CA ASP A 35 8.93 -11.11 -2.42
C ASP A 35 7.88 -10.78 -3.51
N ILE A 36 6.60 -10.70 -3.13
CA ILE A 36 5.46 -10.59 -4.04
C ILE A 36 4.93 -9.15 -4.15
N LEU A 37 5.22 -8.26 -3.19
CA LEU A 37 4.71 -6.88 -3.18
C LEU A 37 5.03 -6.11 -4.47
N PRO A 38 6.25 -6.18 -5.04
CA PRO A 38 6.56 -5.49 -6.29
C PRO A 38 5.61 -5.91 -7.42
N ASN A 39 5.32 -7.21 -7.51
CA ASN A 39 4.42 -7.76 -8.51
C ASN A 39 2.96 -7.33 -8.28
N ILE A 40 2.51 -7.27 -7.02
CA ILE A 40 1.14 -6.85 -6.69
C ILE A 40 0.93 -5.36 -6.97
N ILE A 41 1.89 -4.50 -6.58
CA ILE A 41 1.81 -3.06 -6.84
C ILE A 41 1.79 -2.77 -8.34
N ILE A 42 2.66 -3.42 -9.12
CA ILE A 42 2.71 -3.28 -10.59
C ILE A 42 1.38 -3.73 -11.22
N LYS A 43 0.82 -4.84 -10.77
CA LYS A 43 -0.47 -5.33 -11.26
C LYS A 43 -1.60 -4.35 -10.92
N LEU A 44 -1.68 -3.87 -9.68
CA LEU A 44 -2.74 -2.96 -9.25
C LEU A 44 -2.72 -1.60 -9.97
N VAL A 45 -1.54 -1.05 -10.31
CA VAL A 45 -1.47 0.19 -11.11
C VAL A 45 -1.84 0.00 -12.58
N GLN A 46 -1.90 -1.25 -13.06
CA GLN A 46 -2.29 -1.62 -14.42
C GLN A 46 -3.77 -2.02 -14.53
N VAL A 47 -4.45 -2.25 -13.40
CA VAL A 47 -5.85 -2.67 -13.39
C VAL A 47 -6.77 -1.51 -13.78
N PRO A 48 -7.66 -1.69 -14.76
CA PRO A 48 -8.73 -0.74 -15.07
C PRO A 48 -9.60 -0.40 -13.85
N SER A 49 -10.03 0.85 -13.72
CA SER A 49 -10.72 1.35 -12.52
C SER A 49 -12.03 0.61 -12.18
N ASP A 50 -12.71 0.08 -13.20
CA ASP A 50 -13.94 -0.71 -13.11
C ASP A 50 -13.71 -2.15 -12.62
N GLN A 51 -12.47 -2.66 -12.74
CA GLN A 51 -12.08 -4.00 -12.29
C GLN A 51 -11.25 -3.97 -11.01
N PHE A 52 -10.87 -2.78 -10.55
CA PHE A 52 -10.02 -2.58 -9.39
C PHE A 52 -10.56 -3.26 -8.15
N VAL A 53 -11.86 -3.12 -7.85
CA VAL A 53 -12.48 -3.68 -6.63
C VAL A 53 -12.43 -5.21 -6.65
N THR A 54 -12.80 -5.87 -7.75
CA THR A 54 -12.78 -7.34 -7.86
C THR A 54 -11.37 -7.89 -7.82
N TYR A 55 -10.42 -7.24 -8.49
CA TYR A 55 -9.02 -7.65 -8.48
C TYR A 55 -8.38 -7.44 -7.12
N PHE A 56 -8.72 -6.33 -6.46
CA PHE A 56 -8.26 -6.01 -5.12
C PHE A 56 -8.78 -7.01 -4.09
N LEU A 57 -10.08 -7.36 -4.13
CA LEU A 57 -10.65 -8.40 -3.26
C LEU A 57 -10.03 -9.78 -3.53
N SER A 58 -9.79 -10.14 -4.79
CA SER A 58 -9.12 -11.42 -5.13
C SER A 58 -7.66 -11.43 -4.67
N ALA A 59 -6.95 -10.32 -4.85
CA ALA A 59 -5.57 -10.18 -4.38
C ALA A 59 -5.48 -10.18 -2.85
N LEU A 60 -6.51 -9.68 -2.16
CA LEU A 60 -6.63 -9.78 -0.70
C LEU A 60 -6.89 -11.22 -0.26
N GLU A 61 -7.70 -12.00 -0.97
CA GLU A 61 -7.96 -13.41 -0.60
C GLU A 61 -6.70 -14.28 -0.71
N PHE A 62 -5.89 -14.08 -1.75
CA PHE A 62 -4.62 -14.80 -1.92
C PHE A 62 -3.42 -14.16 -1.22
N GLY A 63 -3.58 -12.94 -0.69
CA GLY A 63 -2.50 -12.08 -0.23
C GLY A 63 -2.74 -11.46 1.15
N MET A 64 -3.69 -12.00 1.93
CA MET A 64 -4.06 -11.41 3.22
C MET A 64 -2.90 -11.47 4.20
N ASP A 65 -2.20 -12.61 4.26
CA ASP A 65 -1.04 -12.81 5.14
C ASP A 65 0.04 -11.75 4.85
N GLU A 66 0.31 -11.46 3.58
CA GLU A 66 1.22 -10.42 3.16
C GLU A 66 0.72 -9.03 3.51
N VAL A 67 -0.58 -8.76 3.34
CA VAL A 67 -1.19 -7.48 3.70
C VAL A 67 -1.10 -7.22 5.19
N ILE A 68 -1.37 -8.22 6.02
CA ILE A 68 -1.17 -8.20 7.48
C ILE A 68 0.29 -7.98 7.82
N GLU A 69 1.20 -8.68 7.16
CA GLU A 69 2.64 -8.55 7.38
C GLU A 69 3.17 -7.14 7.06
N VAL A 70 2.76 -6.58 5.93
CA VAL A 70 3.10 -5.21 5.54
C VAL A 70 2.53 -4.21 6.54
N THR A 71 1.28 -4.40 6.93
CA THR A 71 0.62 -3.53 7.92
C THR A 71 1.35 -3.60 9.25
N SER A 72 1.75 -4.80 9.69
CA SER A 72 2.55 -5.00 10.90
C SER A 72 3.88 -4.24 10.83
N LYS A 73 4.64 -4.38 9.73
CA LYS A 73 5.92 -3.68 9.55
C LYS A 73 5.77 -2.16 9.50
N LEU A 74 4.72 -1.67 8.83
CA LEU A 74 4.51 -0.24 8.68
C LEU A 74 4.06 0.43 9.98
N THR A 75 3.26 -0.26 10.78
CA THR A 75 2.60 0.29 11.97
C THR A 75 3.29 -0.08 13.27
N GLY A 76 4.11 -1.15 13.27
CA GLY A 76 4.69 -1.74 14.47
C GLY A 76 3.68 -2.55 15.31
N ILE A 77 2.48 -2.81 14.79
CA ILE A 77 1.47 -3.65 15.43
C ILE A 77 1.77 -5.12 15.14
N GLU A 78 1.63 -5.99 16.14
CA GLU A 78 1.83 -7.44 15.97
C GLU A 78 0.76 -8.03 15.03
N LYS A 79 1.16 -9.05 14.24
CA LYS A 79 0.28 -9.64 13.20
C LYS A 79 -0.99 -10.23 13.81
N GLU A 80 -0.85 -10.96 14.91
CA GLU A 80 -1.95 -11.58 15.65
C GLU A 80 -3.00 -10.54 16.08
N TYR A 81 -2.55 -9.37 16.53
CA TYR A 81 -3.49 -8.29 16.87
C TYR A 81 -4.24 -7.77 15.64
N LEU A 82 -3.56 -7.62 14.50
CA LEU A 82 -4.17 -7.17 13.26
C LEU A 82 -5.24 -8.15 12.77
N GLU A 83 -4.98 -9.45 12.86
CA GLU A 83 -5.90 -10.51 12.45
C GLU A 83 -7.15 -10.57 13.34
N ASP A 84 -6.97 -10.44 14.65
CA ASP A 84 -8.07 -10.62 15.61
C ASP A 84 -8.92 -9.36 15.85
N HIS A 85 -8.35 -8.16 15.64
CA HIS A 85 -8.94 -6.91 16.14
C HIS A 85 -9.11 -5.81 15.09
N VAL A 86 -8.61 -5.99 13.87
CA VAL A 86 -8.61 -4.93 12.86
C VAL A 86 -9.46 -5.32 11.66
N GLY A 87 -10.41 -4.45 11.31
CA GLY A 87 -11.25 -4.62 10.15
C GLY A 87 -10.46 -4.48 8.84
N LEU A 88 -10.85 -5.26 7.84
CA LEU A 88 -10.27 -5.14 6.50
C LEU A 88 -10.44 -3.72 5.93
N ASP A 89 -11.57 -3.07 6.19
CA ASP A 89 -11.83 -1.68 5.80
C ASP A 89 -10.86 -0.68 6.42
N GLU A 90 -10.45 -0.90 7.67
CA GLU A 90 -9.45 -0.07 8.36
C GLU A 90 -8.06 -0.21 7.73
N ILE A 91 -7.68 -1.44 7.38
CA ILE A 91 -6.42 -1.75 6.68
C ILE A 91 -6.42 -1.08 5.29
N ILE A 92 -7.53 -1.18 4.55
CA ILE A 92 -7.68 -0.54 3.23
C ILE A 92 -7.54 0.98 3.35
N GLU A 93 -8.21 1.60 4.32
CA GLU A 93 -8.10 3.05 4.54
C GLU A 93 -6.68 3.44 4.94
N TYR A 94 -5.99 2.64 5.76
CA TYR A 94 -4.57 2.86 6.07
C TYR A 94 -3.71 2.89 4.80
N PHE A 95 -3.86 1.89 3.92
CA PHE A 95 -3.11 1.84 2.66
C PHE A 95 -3.45 3.00 1.72
N ARG A 96 -4.73 3.35 1.59
CA ARG A 96 -5.15 4.51 0.78
C ARG A 96 -4.45 5.78 1.24
N ARG A 97 -4.44 6.02 2.55
CA ARG A 97 -3.79 7.20 3.14
C ARG A 97 -2.27 7.17 3.01
N MET A 98 -1.67 5.98 3.08
CA MET A 98 -0.24 5.79 2.82
C MET A 98 0.12 6.10 1.36
N VAL A 99 -0.67 5.63 0.39
CA VAL A 99 -0.50 5.93 -1.05
C VAL A 99 -0.56 7.43 -1.30
N GLU A 100 -1.57 8.10 -0.75
CA GLU A 100 -1.76 9.55 -0.88
C GLU A 100 -0.60 10.31 -0.22
N LYS A 101 -0.24 9.99 1.03
CA LYS A 101 0.84 10.70 1.74
C LYS A 101 2.19 10.54 1.04
N ASN A 102 2.43 9.39 0.41
CA ASN A 102 3.71 9.07 -0.21
C ASN A 102 3.77 9.39 -1.71
N ASN A 103 2.72 9.94 -2.32
CA ASN A 103 2.63 10.18 -3.77
C ASN A 103 3.06 8.95 -4.58
N LEU A 104 2.64 7.74 -4.16
CA LEU A 104 3.13 6.50 -4.77
C LEU A 104 2.67 6.37 -6.23
N VAL A 105 1.46 6.83 -6.55
CA VAL A 105 0.92 6.81 -7.93
C VAL A 105 1.78 7.66 -8.87
N ASP A 106 2.09 8.90 -8.48
CA ASP A 106 2.90 9.80 -9.32
C ASP A 106 4.36 9.36 -9.37
N THR A 107 4.88 8.82 -8.27
CA THR A 107 6.22 8.21 -8.24
C THR A 107 6.30 7.04 -9.23
N ALA A 108 5.29 6.16 -9.25
CA ALA A 108 5.23 5.05 -10.21
C ALA A 108 5.13 5.53 -11.66
N LYS A 109 4.33 6.56 -11.95
CA LYS A 109 4.24 7.19 -13.28
C LYS A 109 5.59 7.77 -13.72
N ASN A 110 6.28 8.47 -12.82
CA ASN A 110 7.61 9.04 -13.10
C ASN A 110 8.66 7.95 -13.33
N ILE A 111 8.62 6.85 -12.57
CA ILE A 111 9.50 5.71 -12.81
C ILE A 111 9.21 5.10 -14.19
N LYS A 112 7.93 4.91 -14.54
CA LYS A 112 7.53 4.37 -15.85
C LYS A 112 7.97 5.26 -17.01
N SER A 113 7.92 6.59 -16.88
CA SER A 113 8.38 7.50 -17.93
C SER A 113 9.89 7.50 -18.13
N LEU A 114 10.65 7.07 -17.11
CA LEU A 114 12.10 6.88 -17.20
C LEU A 114 12.50 5.54 -17.82
N LEU A 115 11.57 4.58 -17.92
CA LEU A 115 11.85 3.33 -18.62
C LEU A 115 11.98 3.64 -20.12
N PRO A 116 13.05 3.15 -20.78
CA PRO A 116 13.16 3.28 -22.23
C PRO A 116 11.92 2.62 -22.84
N ILE A 117 11.17 3.39 -23.64
CA ILE A 117 10.17 2.80 -24.52
C ILE A 117 10.97 1.82 -25.39
N SER A 118 10.78 0.52 -25.21
CA SER A 118 11.24 -0.43 -26.21
C SER A 118 10.52 -0.06 -27.49
N LYS A 119 11.22 0.67 -28.37
CA LYS A 119 10.91 0.65 -29.79
C LYS A 119 11.11 -0.80 -30.18
N GLU A 120 10.04 -1.59 -30.15
CA GLU A 120 10.01 -2.74 -31.02
C GLU A 120 10.19 -2.21 -32.43
N THR A 121 11.28 -2.69 -33.00
CA THR A 121 11.77 -2.40 -34.33
C THR A 121 10.88 -3.20 -35.28
N GLU A 122 10.44 -2.54 -36.36
CA GLU A 122 9.75 -3.06 -37.56
C GLU A 122 9.25 -4.52 -37.60
#